data_AF-A0A3N5NYM1-F1
#
_entry.id   AF-A0A3N5NYM1-F1
#
_cell.length_a   1.000
_cell.length_b   1.000
_cell.length_c   1.000
_cell.angle_alpha   90.00
_cell.angle_beta   90.00
_cell.angle_gamma   90.00
#
_symmetry.space_group_name_H-M   'P 1'
#
loop_
_entity.id
_entity.type
_entity.pdbx_description
1 polymer ?
#
loop_
_entity_poly.entity_id
_entity_poly.type
_entity_poly.pdbx_seq_one_letter_code
_entity_poly.pdbx_strand_id
1 'polypeptide(L)'
;MKTYRVIVSVILGVLAAAAAACSPPTPSAVPVVVNFPVGDVAAGRQAFLDLKCTTCHRVPSEPTFPAPVSANPGPALDQGLANRDFSYLATAVMSPSHTLSPETSADVRAHMEGTLSPMGDFSRVMTVRQLVDLHSYLRAIK
;
A
#
# COMPACT_ATOMS: atom_id res chain seq x y z
N MET A 1 9.88 -33.23 51.26
CA MET A 1 10.69 -33.00 50.04
C MET A 1 9.86 -33.00 48.74
N LYS A 2 8.92 -33.93 48.54
CA LYS A 2 8.11 -34.02 47.30
C LYS A 2 7.14 -32.84 47.13
N THR A 3 6.52 -32.38 48.21
CA THR A 3 5.61 -31.22 48.26
C THR A 3 6.31 -29.89 47.97
N TYR A 4 7.54 -29.71 48.46
CA TYR A 4 8.32 -28.48 48.23
C TYR A 4 8.70 -28.31 46.75
N ARG A 5 9.02 -29.42 46.05
CA ARG A 5 9.34 -29.41 44.62
C ARG A 5 8.13 -29.08 43.75
N VAL A 6 6.93 -29.53 44.14
CA VAL A 6 5.68 -29.18 43.43
C VAL A 6 5.37 -27.69 43.58
N ILE A 7 5.51 -27.14 44.79
CA ILE A 7 5.25 -25.72 45.05
C ILE A 7 6.24 -24.82 44.29
N VAL A 8 7.53 -25.15 44.29
CA VAL A 8 8.55 -24.39 43.54
C VAL A 8 8.30 -24.45 42.04
N SER A 9 7.93 -25.61 41.46
CA SER A 9 7.62 -25.72 40.04
C SER A 9 6.36 -24.95 39.63
N VAL A 10 5.34 -24.89 40.49
CA VAL A 10 4.13 -24.08 40.22
C VAL A 10 4.46 -22.59 40.26
N ILE A 11 5.25 -22.13 41.23
CA ILE A 11 5.67 -20.72 41.31
C ILE A 11 6.52 -20.33 40.08
N LEU A 12 7.47 -21.19 39.66
CA LEU A 12 8.31 -20.93 38.49
C LEU A 12 7.49 -20.88 37.19
N GLY A 13 6.46 -21.73 37.05
CA GLY A 13 5.56 -21.73 35.91
C GLY A 13 4.68 -20.48 35.82
N VAL A 14 4.23 -19.95 36.97
CA VAL A 14 3.42 -18.71 37.03
C VAL A 14 4.25 -17.48 36.69
N LEU A 15 5.52 -17.41 37.11
CA LEU A 15 6.41 -16.31 36.76
C LEU A 15 6.76 -16.27 35.26
N ALA A 16 6.90 -17.43 34.60
CA ALA A 16 7.17 -17.49 33.16
C ALA A 16 5.98 -16.98 32.31
N ALA A 17 4.74 -17.16 32.77
CA ALA A 17 3.55 -16.69 32.06
C ALA A 17 3.37 -15.15 32.12
N ALA A 18 3.87 -14.50 33.17
CA ALA A 18 3.78 -13.04 33.31
C ALA A 18 4.68 -12.27 32.35
N ALA A 19 5.78 -12.87 31.88
CA ALA A 19 6.73 -12.23 30.95
C ALA A 19 6.23 -12.22 29.49
N ALA A 20 5.26 -13.07 29.13
CA ALA A 20 4.72 -13.13 27.76
C ALA A 20 3.60 -12.11 27.48
N ALA A 21 3.10 -11.41 28.51
CA ALA A 21 1.98 -10.46 28.39
C ALA A 21 2.41 -9.03 28.02
N CYS A 22 3.71 -8.72 28.04
CA CYS A 22 4.23 -7.42 27.61
C CYS A 22 4.49 -7.41 26.09
N SER A 23 3.45 -7.64 25.29
CA SER A 23 3.50 -7.21 23.89
C SER A 23 3.19 -5.70 23.87
N PRO A 24 4.05 -4.86 23.28
CA PRO A 24 3.74 -3.43 23.15
C PRO A 24 2.41 -3.30 22.38
N PRO A 25 1.49 -2.40 22.80
CA PRO A 25 0.29 -2.15 22.05
C PRO A 25 0.69 -1.73 20.63
N THR A 26 0.21 -2.46 19.63
CA THR A 26 0.25 -1.99 18.24
C THR A 26 -0.31 -0.57 18.24
N PRO A 27 0.36 0.42 17.64
CA PRO A 27 -0.21 1.75 17.52
C PRO A 27 -1.60 1.61 16.93
N SER A 28 -2.64 1.87 17.74
CA SER A 28 -4.00 1.87 17.24
C SER A 28 -4.09 3.03 16.26
N ALA A 29 -4.16 2.72 14.97
CA ALA A 29 -4.57 3.70 13.99
C ALA A 29 -6.00 4.10 14.34
N VAL A 30 -6.17 5.22 15.03
CA VAL A 30 -7.48 5.82 15.26
C VAL A 30 -8.07 6.12 13.88
N PRO A 31 -9.25 5.57 13.52
CA PRO A 31 -9.84 5.86 12.22
C PRO A 31 -10.17 7.35 12.16
N VAL A 32 -9.53 8.06 11.21
CA VAL A 32 -9.77 9.48 10.95
C VAL A 32 -10.60 9.59 9.67
N VAL A 33 -11.73 10.30 9.76
CA VAL A 33 -12.53 10.67 8.58
C VAL A 33 -12.04 12.04 8.08
N VAL A 34 -11.61 12.09 6.82
CA VAL A 34 -11.11 13.31 6.18
C VAL A 34 -11.93 13.56 4.91
N ASN A 35 -12.44 14.78 4.75
CA ASN A 35 -13.10 15.20 3.51
C ASN A 35 -12.10 15.92 2.62
N PHE A 36 -11.80 15.33 1.47
CA PHE A 36 -10.95 15.96 0.46
C PHE A 36 -11.77 16.86 -0.46
N PRO A 37 -11.18 17.95 -0.99
CA PRO A 37 -11.79 18.71 -2.07
C PRO A 37 -11.95 17.84 -3.33
N VAL A 38 -12.76 18.28 -4.27
CA VAL A 38 -12.85 17.64 -5.60
C VAL A 38 -11.47 17.70 -6.29
N GLY A 39 -11.14 16.66 -7.05
CA GLY A 39 -9.92 16.59 -7.86
C GLY A 39 -10.10 17.08 -9.29
N ASP A 40 -9.00 17.55 -9.85
CA ASP A 40 -8.87 17.97 -11.24
C ASP A 40 -8.19 16.85 -12.04
N VAL A 41 -8.89 16.37 -13.08
CA VAL A 41 -8.44 15.27 -13.93
C VAL A 41 -7.19 15.64 -14.73
N ALA A 42 -7.08 16.88 -15.22
CA ALA A 42 -5.93 17.32 -16.00
C ALA A 42 -4.69 17.49 -15.10
N ALA A 43 -4.86 18.07 -13.91
CA ALA A 43 -3.80 18.13 -12.91
C ALA A 43 -3.36 16.73 -12.47
N GLY A 44 -4.30 15.78 -12.35
CA GLY A 44 -4.01 14.40 -11.98
C GLY A 44 -3.22 13.66 -13.05
N ARG A 45 -3.57 13.87 -14.32
CA ARG A 45 -2.81 13.37 -15.47
C ARG A 45 -1.37 13.91 -15.47
N GLN A 46 -1.19 15.19 -15.14
CA GLN A 46 0.15 15.78 -15.02
C GLN A 46 0.92 15.21 -13.83
N ALA A 47 0.27 15.06 -12.66
CA ALA A 47 0.87 14.45 -11.49
C ALA A 47 1.34 13.00 -11.77
N PHE A 48 0.60 12.24 -12.57
CA PHE A 48 1.00 10.89 -13.01
C PHE A 48 2.34 10.89 -13.75
N LEU A 49 2.60 11.92 -14.57
CA LEU A 49 3.87 12.10 -15.28
C LEU A 49 4.97 12.63 -14.36
N ASP A 50 4.67 13.63 -13.54
CA ASP A 50 5.63 14.27 -12.64
C ASP A 50 6.18 13.29 -11.59
N LEU A 51 5.30 12.43 -11.07
CA LEU A 51 5.62 11.34 -10.15
C LEU A 51 6.19 10.11 -10.87
N LYS A 52 6.37 10.17 -12.20
CA LYS A 52 6.95 9.12 -13.03
C LYS A 52 6.22 7.77 -12.95
N CYS A 53 4.90 7.79 -12.74
CA CYS A 53 4.10 6.58 -12.67
C CYS A 53 4.16 5.76 -13.97
N THR A 54 4.39 6.42 -15.11
CA THR A 54 4.61 5.78 -16.42
C THR A 54 5.84 4.88 -16.49
N THR A 55 6.80 5.01 -15.55
CA THR A 55 7.99 4.15 -15.50
C THR A 55 7.60 2.67 -15.39
N CYS A 56 6.54 2.39 -14.63
CA CYS A 56 6.05 1.04 -14.38
C CYS A 56 4.67 0.78 -14.98
N HIS A 57 3.79 1.78 -15.03
CA HIS A 57 2.40 1.61 -15.44
C HIS A 57 2.13 2.12 -16.84
N ARG A 58 1.48 1.29 -17.65
CA ARG A 58 0.87 1.70 -18.92
C ARG A 58 -0.58 2.13 -18.69
N VAL A 59 -1.01 3.18 -19.39
CA VAL A 59 -2.43 3.57 -19.48
C VAL A 59 -2.86 3.40 -20.95
N PRO A 60 -3.60 2.33 -21.32
CA PRO A 60 -3.90 2.02 -22.71
C PRO A 60 -4.65 3.14 -23.47
N SER A 61 -5.49 3.90 -22.76
CA SER A 61 -6.23 5.03 -23.32
C SER A 61 -5.40 6.32 -23.49
N GLU A 62 -4.13 6.33 -23.07
CA GLU A 62 -3.20 7.46 -23.20
C GLU A 62 -2.04 7.13 -24.14
N PRO A 63 -2.24 7.19 -25.48
CA PRO A 63 -1.22 6.79 -26.44
C PRO A 63 0.01 7.71 -26.45
N THR A 64 -0.12 8.93 -25.92
CA THR A 64 0.99 9.90 -25.82
C THR A 64 1.93 9.65 -24.66
N PHE A 65 1.57 8.78 -23.72
CA PHE A 65 2.44 8.47 -22.59
C PHE A 65 3.63 7.63 -23.03
N PRO A 66 4.82 7.83 -22.42
CA PRO A 66 5.95 6.95 -22.61
C PRO A 66 5.58 5.50 -22.28
N ALA A 67 6.14 4.55 -23.02
CA ALA A 67 6.03 3.13 -22.67
C ALA A 67 6.76 2.87 -21.33
N PRO A 68 6.26 1.95 -20.49
CA PRO A 68 6.98 1.53 -19.29
C PRO A 68 8.37 0.99 -19.62
N VAL A 69 9.35 1.35 -18.78
CA VAL A 69 10.77 0.97 -18.95
C VAL A 69 11.30 0.14 -17.78
N SER A 70 10.51 -0.05 -16.72
CA SER A 70 10.88 -0.87 -15.57
C SER A 70 11.03 -2.35 -15.96
N ALA A 71 12.06 -3.01 -15.42
CA ALA A 71 12.20 -4.47 -15.49
C ALA A 71 11.08 -5.21 -14.72
N ASN A 72 10.43 -4.53 -13.78
CA ASN A 72 9.26 -5.01 -13.04
C ASN A 72 8.06 -4.10 -13.39
N PRO A 73 7.35 -4.36 -14.50
CA PRO A 73 6.21 -3.55 -14.89
C PRO A 73 5.06 -3.71 -13.89
N GLY A 74 4.35 -2.62 -13.65
CA GLY A 74 3.07 -2.65 -12.94
C GLY A 74 1.94 -3.12 -13.88
N PRO A 75 0.77 -3.49 -13.34
CA PRO A 75 -0.40 -3.76 -14.16
C PRO A 75 -0.76 -2.54 -15.03
N ALA A 76 -1.38 -2.80 -16.17
CA ALA A 76 -2.00 -1.73 -16.95
C ALA A 76 -3.11 -1.07 -16.11
N LEU A 77 -3.23 0.24 -16.21
CA LEU A 77 -4.28 1.00 -15.55
C LEU A 77 -5.34 1.32 -16.59
N ASP A 78 -6.54 0.80 -16.38
CA ASP A 78 -7.68 0.90 -17.30
C ASP A 78 -8.98 1.28 -16.55
N GLN A 79 -10.12 1.21 -17.25
CA GLN A 79 -11.45 1.46 -16.70
C GLN A 79 -11.80 0.63 -15.45
N GLY A 80 -11.10 -0.46 -15.14
CA GLY A 80 -11.27 -1.26 -13.93
C GLY A 80 -11.06 -0.45 -12.63
N LEU A 81 -10.42 0.72 -12.72
CA LEU A 81 -10.21 1.63 -11.59
C LEU A 81 -11.40 2.57 -11.31
N ALA A 82 -12.34 2.75 -12.26
CA ALA A 82 -13.43 3.73 -12.16
C ALA A 82 -14.33 3.54 -10.91
N ASN A 83 -14.51 2.27 -10.51
CA ASN A 83 -15.33 1.86 -9.37
C ASN A 83 -14.55 1.72 -8.05
N ARG A 84 -13.24 1.97 -8.06
CA ARG A 84 -12.43 1.93 -6.83
C ARG A 84 -12.65 3.22 -6.04
N ASP A 85 -12.82 3.06 -4.73
CA ASP A 85 -12.97 4.19 -3.83
C ASP A 85 -11.62 4.91 -3.62
N PHE A 86 -11.71 6.11 -3.04
CA PHE A 86 -10.55 6.94 -2.76
C PHE A 86 -9.56 6.25 -1.82
N SER A 87 -10.04 5.60 -0.76
CA SER A 87 -9.19 4.93 0.21
C SER A 87 -8.38 3.79 -0.40
N TYR A 88 -8.98 3.03 -1.33
CA TYR A 88 -8.32 1.95 -2.04
C TYR A 88 -7.16 2.48 -2.87
N LEU A 89 -7.42 3.47 -3.73
CA LEU A 89 -6.41 4.05 -4.61
C LEU A 89 -5.34 4.81 -3.82
N ALA A 90 -5.73 5.56 -2.78
CA ALA A 90 -4.78 6.23 -1.90
C ALA A 90 -3.88 5.23 -1.17
N THR A 91 -4.42 4.12 -0.68
CA THR A 91 -3.62 3.06 -0.05
C THR A 91 -2.67 2.41 -1.04
N ALA A 92 -3.14 2.12 -2.26
CA ALA A 92 -2.31 1.54 -3.31
C ALA A 92 -1.13 2.44 -3.72
N VAL A 93 -1.29 3.77 -3.66
CA VAL A 93 -0.21 4.72 -4.00
C VAL A 93 0.69 5.03 -2.80
N MET A 94 0.12 5.25 -1.61
CA MET A 94 0.88 5.68 -0.42
C MET A 94 1.54 4.51 0.31
N SER A 95 0.99 3.30 0.19
CA SER A 95 1.47 2.09 0.85
C SER A 95 1.44 0.88 -0.11
N PRO A 96 2.11 0.96 -1.27
CA PRO A 96 1.98 -0.04 -2.32
C PRO A 96 2.44 -1.43 -1.88
N SER A 97 3.36 -1.52 -0.93
CA SER A 97 3.84 -2.79 -0.36
C SER A 97 2.82 -3.50 0.51
N HIS A 98 1.88 -2.78 1.13
CA HIS A 98 0.87 -3.39 2.00
C HIS A 98 -0.29 -4.03 1.22
N THR A 99 -0.41 -3.78 -0.09
CA THR A 99 -1.50 -4.31 -0.91
C THR A 99 -1.01 -4.57 -2.33
N LEU A 100 -0.51 -5.77 -2.59
CA LEU A 100 -0.26 -6.21 -3.96
C LEU A 100 -1.59 -6.45 -4.66
N SER A 101 -1.75 -5.89 -5.87
CA SER A 101 -2.94 -6.13 -6.69
C SER A 101 -3.06 -7.63 -7.01
N PRO A 102 -4.27 -8.21 -7.04
CA PRO A 102 -4.49 -9.55 -7.58
C PRO A 102 -3.98 -9.76 -9.01
N GLU A 103 -3.84 -8.68 -9.78
CA GLU A 103 -3.37 -8.68 -11.17
C GLU A 103 -1.83 -8.63 -11.29
N THR A 104 -1.11 -8.60 -10.17
CA THR A 104 0.35 -8.70 -10.16
C THR A 104 0.78 -10.06 -10.70
N SER A 105 1.67 -10.09 -11.69
CA SER A 105 2.10 -11.34 -12.33
C SER A 105 2.75 -12.31 -11.34
N ALA A 106 2.60 -13.62 -11.60
CA ALA A 106 3.17 -14.66 -10.75
C ALA A 106 4.71 -14.56 -10.66
N ASP A 107 5.36 -14.17 -11.76
CA ASP A 107 6.81 -13.96 -11.80
C ASP A 107 7.25 -12.80 -10.91
N VAL A 108 6.54 -11.67 -10.96
CA VAL A 108 6.81 -10.53 -10.06
C VAL A 108 6.61 -10.96 -8.62
N ARG A 109 5.50 -11.64 -8.30
CA ARG A 109 5.24 -12.17 -6.94
C ARG A 109 6.31 -13.16 -6.47
N ALA A 110 6.87 -13.97 -7.36
CA ALA A 110 7.89 -14.97 -7.04
C ALA A 110 9.28 -14.35 -6.83
N HIS A 111 9.60 -13.26 -7.51
CA HIS A 111 10.86 -12.52 -7.35
C HIS A 111 10.85 -11.53 -6.18
N MET A 112 9.68 -11.29 -5.59
CA MET A 112 9.55 -10.51 -4.37
C MET A 112 9.86 -11.42 -3.17
N GLU A 113 11.14 -11.48 -2.77
CA GLU A 113 11.63 -12.13 -1.54
C GLU A 113 11.01 -11.50 -0.27
N GLY A 114 9.70 -11.66 -0.08
CA GLY A 114 8.97 -11.08 1.04
C GLY A 114 8.53 -9.63 0.80
N THR A 115 7.29 -9.50 0.32
CA THR A 115 6.29 -8.47 0.69
C THR A 115 6.40 -7.02 0.20
N LEU A 116 7.50 -6.52 -0.35
CA LEU A 116 7.59 -5.08 -0.71
C LEU A 116 7.38 -4.80 -2.21
N SER A 117 6.45 -3.91 -2.55
CA SER A 117 6.12 -3.52 -3.93
C SER A 117 7.26 -2.76 -4.62
N PRO A 118 7.56 -3.01 -5.91
CA PRO A 118 8.56 -2.25 -6.67
C PRO A 118 8.19 -0.79 -6.91
N MET A 119 6.94 -0.41 -6.67
CA MET A 119 6.41 0.93 -6.95
C MET A 119 7.06 2.04 -6.10
N GLY A 120 7.67 1.70 -4.96
CA GLY A 120 8.34 2.68 -4.08
C GLY A 120 7.37 3.48 -3.19
N ASP A 121 7.90 4.18 -2.19
CA ASP A 121 7.11 5.00 -1.25
C ASP A 121 6.92 6.43 -1.78
N PHE A 122 5.68 6.77 -2.15
CA PHE A 122 5.32 8.11 -2.63
C PHE A 122 4.89 9.08 -1.53
N SER A 123 4.69 8.62 -0.29
CA SER A 123 4.18 9.45 0.81
C SER A 123 5.08 10.65 1.17
N ARG A 124 6.36 10.58 0.77
CA ARG A 124 7.37 11.61 1.04
C ARG A 124 7.54 12.64 -0.08
N VAL A 125 7.08 12.34 -1.29
CA VAL A 125 7.34 13.16 -2.49
C VAL A 125 6.05 13.64 -3.16
N MET A 126 4.92 12.98 -2.89
CA MET A 126 3.62 13.35 -3.38
C MET A 126 2.91 14.26 -2.38
N THR A 127 2.38 15.39 -2.86
CA THR A 127 1.51 16.24 -2.05
C THR A 127 0.10 15.64 -1.94
N VAL A 128 -0.63 16.03 -0.89
CA VAL A 128 -2.05 15.65 -0.77
C VAL A 128 -2.88 16.14 -1.97
N ARG A 129 -2.56 17.32 -2.51
CA ARG A 129 -3.23 17.85 -3.71
C ARG A 129 -3.03 16.92 -4.92
N GLN A 130 -1.77 16.53 -5.19
CA GLN A 130 -1.45 15.58 -6.25
C GLN A 130 -2.16 14.24 -6.04
N LEU A 131 -2.26 13.71 -4.82
CA LEU A 131 -3.00 12.48 -4.56
C LEU A 131 -4.49 12.60 -4.94
N VAL A 132 -5.13 13.70 -4.57
CA VAL A 132 -6.56 13.95 -4.85
C VAL A 132 -6.83 14.12 -6.34
N ASP A 133 -5.94 14.82 -7.04
CA ASP A 133 -6.00 14.98 -8.49
C ASP A 133 -5.72 13.66 -9.21
N LEU A 134 -4.68 12.94 -8.79
CA LEU A 134 -4.30 11.62 -9.31
C LEU A 134 -5.45 10.64 -9.19
N HIS A 135 -6.13 10.59 -8.05
CA HIS A 135 -7.33 9.78 -7.87
C HIS A 135 -8.43 10.11 -8.90
N SER A 136 -8.68 11.40 -9.15
CA SER A 136 -9.70 11.83 -10.11
C SER A 136 -9.33 11.46 -11.54
N TYR A 137 -8.05 11.58 -11.89
CA TYR A 137 -7.52 11.09 -13.15
C TYR A 137 -7.65 9.57 -13.29
N LEU A 138 -7.20 8.79 -12.31
CA LEU A 138 -7.25 7.32 -12.34
C LEU A 138 -8.67 6.78 -12.52
N ARG A 139 -9.67 7.44 -11.91
CA ARG A 139 -11.08 7.08 -12.09
C ARG A 139 -11.68 7.51 -13.43
N ALA A 140 -11.05 8.46 -14.12
CA ALA A 140 -11.47 8.94 -15.42
C ALA A 140 -10.82 8.17 -16.60
N ILE A 141 -9.88 7.27 -16.31
CA ILE A 141 -9.26 6.39 -17.31
C ILE A 141 -10.34 5.53 -17.97
N LYS A 142 -10.25 5.41 -19.30
CA LYS A 142 -11.12 4.58 -20.14
C LYS A 142 -10.44 3.26 -20.51
#